data_AF-A0A7X7PL49-F1
#
_entry.id   AF-A0A7X7PL49-F1
#
_cell.length_a   1.000
_cell.length_b   1.000
_cell.length_c   1.000
_cell.angle_alpha   90.00
_cell.angle_beta   90.00
_cell.angle_gamma   90.00
#
_symmetry.space_group_name_H-M   'P 1'
#
loop_
_entity.id
_entity.type
_entity.pdbx_description
1 polymer ?
#
loop_
_entity_poly.entity_id
_entity_poly.type
_entity_poly.pdbx_seq_one_letter_code
_entity_poly.pdbx_strand_id
1 'polypeptide(L)' 'IDHAQRMGAQVIEGYPADPGTGRVDVVSGYVGTTRLFERHGFARAVPTSGVSGGSPRWVMRREL' A
#
# COMPACT_ATOMS: atom_id res chain seq x y z
N ILE A 1 13.27 3.09 -0.76
CA ILE A 1 13.42 3.07 0.72
C ILE A 1 14.67 3.85 1.11
N ASP A 2 15.82 3.52 0.53
CA ASP A 2 17.10 4.19 0.79
C ASP A 2 17.04 5.71 0.64
N HIS A 3 16.30 6.22 -0.34
CA HIS A 3 16.09 7.67 -0.48
C HIS A 3 15.40 8.26 0.75
N ALA A 4 14.31 7.65 1.23
CA ALA A 4 13.58 8.11 2.40
C ALA A 4 14.46 8.06 3.68
N GLN A 5 15.25 6.99 3.84
CA GLN A 5 16.23 6.89 4.94
C GLN A 5 17.30 7.99 4.87
N ARG A 6 17.87 8.26 3.68
CA ARG A 6 18.84 9.35 3.50
C ARG A 6 18.26 10.74 3.79
N MET A 7 16.95 10.92 3.58
CA MET A 7 16.24 12.15 3.89
C MET A 7 15.77 12.22 5.35
N GLY A 8 16.11 11.25 6.20
CA GLY A 8 15.74 11.23 7.61
C GLY A 8 14.27 10.91 7.88
N ALA A 9 13.56 10.30 6.92
CA ALA A 9 12.19 9.86 7.13
C ALA A 9 12.14 8.71 8.14
N GLN A 10 11.21 8.78 9.09
CA GLN A 10 10.99 7.72 10.08
C GLN A 10 10.01 6.65 9.57
N VAL A 11 9.10 7.03 8.67
CA VAL A 11 8.03 6.16 8.15
C VAL A 11 7.84 6.38 6.66
N ILE A 12 7.47 5.33 5.94
CA ILE A 12 6.89 5.40 4.59
C ILE A 12 5.42 4.98 4.64
N GLU A 13 4.56 5.77 4.02
CA GLU A 13 3.16 5.43 3.81
C GLU A 13 2.89 5.05 2.35
N GLY A 14 2.11 4.00 2.15
CA GLY A 14 1.56 3.57 0.88
C GLY A 14 0.06 3.41 0.95
N TYR A 15 -0.59 3.52 -0.20
CA TYR A 15 -2.06 3.49 -0.29
C TYR A 15 -2.55 2.41 -1.28
N PRO A 16 -2.17 1.13 -1.13
CA PRO A 16 -2.53 0.10 -2.10
C PRO A 16 -4.02 -0.28 -2.04
N ALA A 17 -4.49 -0.94 -3.10
CA ALA A 17 -5.80 -1.59 -3.12
C ALA A 17 -5.74 -2.96 -2.42
N ASP A 18 -6.83 -3.35 -1.78
CA ASP A 18 -7.00 -4.67 -1.16
C ASP A 18 -7.91 -5.55 -2.01
N PRO A 19 -7.36 -6.48 -2.82
CA PRO A 19 -8.16 -7.36 -3.64
C PRO A 19 -8.78 -8.53 -2.84
N GLY A 20 -8.57 -8.59 -1.51
CA GLY A 20 -8.99 -9.73 -0.70
C GLY A 20 -8.33 -11.02 -1.17
N THR A 21 -9.12 -12.03 -1.51
CA THR A 21 -8.63 -13.28 -2.12
C THR A 21 -8.38 -13.18 -3.62
N GLY A 22 -8.94 -12.16 -4.28
CA GLY A 22 -8.94 -11.99 -5.73
C GLY A 22 -7.73 -11.25 -6.29
N ARG A 23 -7.96 -10.56 -7.42
CA ARG A 23 -7.00 -9.73 -8.14
C ARG A 23 -7.61 -8.36 -8.41
N VAL A 24 -6.77 -7.34 -8.52
CA VAL A 24 -7.17 -6.03 -9.03
C VAL A 24 -7.30 -6.09 -10.56
N ASP A 25 -8.14 -5.23 -11.14
CA ASP A 25 -8.15 -5.04 -12.59
C ASP A 25 -6.81 -4.43 -13.07
N VAL A 26 -6.49 -4.64 -14.35
CA VAL A 26 -5.20 -4.23 -14.91
C VAL A 26 -5.03 -2.72 -14.93
N VAL A 27 -6.10 -1.96 -15.18
CA VAL A 27 -6.04 -0.49 -15.27
C VAL A 27 -5.74 0.11 -13.89
N SER A 28 -6.27 -0.48 -12.83
CA SER A 28 -6.03 -0.05 -11.45
C SER A 28 -4.74 -0.62 -10.84
N GLY A 29 -3.96 -1.41 -11.58
CA GLY A 29 -2.74 -2.04 -11.05
C GLY A 29 -1.66 -1.06 -10.58
N TYR A 30 -1.71 0.20 -11.02
CA TYR A 30 -0.70 1.21 -10.70
C TYR A 30 -0.63 1.58 -9.21
N VAL A 31 -1.69 1.36 -8.42
CA VAL A 31 -1.66 1.61 -6.97
C VAL A 31 -1.01 0.47 -6.17
N GLY A 32 -0.73 -0.67 -6.80
CA GLY A 32 -0.25 -1.87 -6.12
C GLY A 32 -1.31 -2.54 -5.23
N THR A 33 -0.92 -3.62 -4.56
CA THR A 33 -1.82 -4.41 -3.69
C THR A 33 -1.33 -4.49 -2.26
N THR A 34 -2.24 -4.64 -1.29
CA THR A 34 -1.90 -4.84 0.12
C THR A 34 -0.89 -5.97 0.30
N ARG A 35 -1.09 -7.10 -0.38
CA ARG A 35 -0.17 -8.25 -0.40
C ARG A 35 1.24 -7.91 -0.89
N LEU A 36 1.37 -7.07 -1.93
CA LEU A 36 2.67 -6.61 -2.43
C LEU A 36 3.39 -5.78 -1.35
N PHE A 37 2.67 -4.86 -0.71
CA PHE A 37 3.20 -4.01 0.35
C PHE A 37 3.61 -4.82 1.59
N GLU A 38 2.77 -5.76 2.02
CA GLU A 38 3.06 -6.71 3.12
C GLU A 38 4.36 -7.49 2.85
N ARG A 39 4.54 -7.98 1.61
CA ARG A 39 5.78 -8.66 1.19
C ARG A 39 7.03 -7.79 1.31
N HIS A 40 6.88 -6.47 1.29
CA HIS A 40 7.96 -5.50 1.41
C HIS A 40 8.02 -4.83 2.79
N GLY A 41 7.41 -5.44 3.81
CA GLY A 41 7.55 -5.03 5.21
C GLY A 41 6.65 -3.86 5.60
N PHE A 42 5.61 -3.57 4.84
CA PHE A 42 4.58 -2.63 5.25
C PHE A 42 3.48 -3.37 6.03
N ALA A 43 2.98 -2.74 7.09
CA ALA A 43 1.83 -3.20 7.87
C ALA A 43 0.59 -2.34 7.56
N ARG A 44 -0.60 -2.92 7.69
CA ARG A 44 -1.86 -2.18 7.58
C ARG A 44 -2.00 -1.23 8.77
N ALA A 45 -2.15 0.05 8.51
CA ALA A 45 -2.32 1.08 9.54
C ALA A 45 -3.80 1.39 9.79
N VAL A 46 -4.54 1.74 8.74
CA VAL A 46 -5.97 2.07 8.83
C VAL A 46 -6.66 1.88 7.47
N PRO A 47 -7.92 1.40 7.43
CA PRO A 47 -8.69 1.42 6.20
C PRO A 47 -9.01 2.85 5.76
N THR A 48 -9.20 3.05 4.45
CA THR A 48 -9.67 4.34 3.91
C THR A 48 -11.11 4.21 3.40
N SER A 49 -11.76 5.34 3.13
CA SER A 49 -13.04 5.37 2.39
C SER A 49 -12.85 5.31 0.87
N GLY A 50 -11.61 5.26 0.38
CA GLY A 50 -11.29 5.28 -1.05
C GLY A 50 -11.30 3.89 -1.69
N VAL A 51 -11.56 3.86 -2.99
CA VAL A 51 -11.49 2.66 -3.82
C VAL A 51 -10.62 2.88 -5.06
N SER A 52 -10.07 1.80 -5.61
CA SER A 52 -9.42 1.77 -6.92
C SER A 52 -9.84 0.48 -7.62
N GLY A 53 -10.41 0.58 -8.82
CA GLY A 53 -10.95 -0.60 -9.52
C GLY A 53 -12.08 -1.30 -8.75
N GLY A 54 -12.83 -0.56 -7.92
CA GLY A 54 -13.83 -1.11 -7.01
C GLY A 54 -13.25 -1.81 -5.76
N SER A 55 -11.92 -1.95 -5.64
CA SER A 55 -11.27 -2.54 -4.47
C SER A 55 -11.00 -1.46 -3.39
N PRO A 56 -11.29 -1.73 -2.10
CA PRO A 56 -10.97 -0.81 -1.00
C PRO A 56 -9.49 -0.47 -0.93
N ARG A 57 -9.14 0.74 -0.48
CA ARG A 57 -7.74 1.13 -0.23
C ARG A 57 -7.41 1.18 1.25
N TRP A 58 -6.15 0.90 1.56
CA TRP A 58 -5.60 0.94 2.92
C TRP A 58 -4.45 1.92 3.01
N VAL A 59 -4.34 2.62 4.14
CA VAL A 59 -3.05 3.21 4.52
C VAL A 59 -2.19 2.08 5.07
N MET A 60 -1.02 1.89 4.47
CA MET A 60 -0.02 0.92 4.91
C MET A 60 1.27 1.64 5.27
N ARG A 61 1.91 1.23 6.37
CA ARG A 61 3.09 1.89 6.93
C ARG A 61 4.27 0.94 7.03
N ARG A 62 5.46 1.46 6.74
CA ARG A 62 6.73 0.81 7.07
C ARG A 62 7.60 1.79 7.83
N GLU A 63 8.01 1.40 9.03
CA GLU A 63 9.04 2.08 9.82
C GLU A 63 10.41 1.90 9.13
N LEU A 64 11.28 2.91 9.22
CA LEU A 64 12.55 3.02 8.48
C LEU A 64 13.82 3.00 9.32
#